data_AF-A0A0E9WNU3-F1
#
_entry.id   AF-A0A0E9WNU3-F1
#
_cell.length_a   1.000
_cell.length_b   1.000
_cell.length_c   1.000
_cell.angle_alpha   90.00
_cell.angle_beta   90.00
_cell.angle_gamma   90.00
#
_symmetry.space_group_name_H-M   'P 1'
#
loop_
_entity.id
_entity.type
_entity.pdbx_description
1 polymer ?
#
loop_
_entity_poly.entity_id
_entity_poly.type
_entity_poly.pdbx_seq_one_letter_code
_entity_poly.pdbx_strand_id
1 'polypeptide(L)'
;MQHVSKRNPNANYFFEGSSTVIAGKEASGHNFAETLPMEMSVNIFSQLDIQSLCSATVTCKLWNDIIEKNDYLWRNHCLTVRAVCQKEIDSDRGDNFSWKVTLVRNYRKGYVKRAWLSGRFSVIRSAEEIPKMSMCPLDAETWGEILEAELER
;
A
#
# COMPACT_ATOMS: atom_id res chain seq x y z
N MET A 1 -28.08 -22.15 -40.00
CA MET A 1 -28.59 -22.28 -38.62
C MET A 1 -28.52 -23.76 -38.21
N GLN A 2 -27.74 -24.02 -37.15
CA GLN A 2 -27.82 -25.07 -36.12
C GLN A 2 -27.79 -26.58 -36.49
N HIS A 3 -26.53 -27.07 -36.46
CA HIS A 3 -25.96 -28.32 -35.91
C HIS A 3 -26.67 -28.84 -34.62
N VAL A 4 -26.57 -30.08 -34.10
CA VAL A 4 -26.22 -31.47 -34.50
C VAL A 4 -26.21 -32.29 -33.19
N SER A 5 -26.55 -33.58 -33.33
CA SER A 5 -26.25 -34.75 -32.50
C SER A 5 -26.64 -34.83 -31.02
N LYS A 6 -27.41 -35.88 -30.78
CA LYS A 6 -27.90 -36.43 -29.52
C LYS A 6 -26.77 -37.03 -28.67
N ARG A 7 -26.88 -36.80 -27.35
CA ARG A 7 -26.05 -37.36 -26.28
C ARG A 7 -26.21 -38.88 -26.14
N ASN A 8 -25.09 -39.56 -25.93
CA ASN A 8 -24.94 -40.73 -25.07
C ASN A 8 -23.50 -40.71 -24.51
N PRO A 9 -23.24 -41.02 -23.23
CA PRO A 9 -22.86 -42.39 -22.92
C PRO A 9 -23.26 -42.89 -21.51
N ASN A 10 -23.56 -44.18 -21.43
CA ASN A 10 -23.37 -45.00 -20.24
C ASN A 10 -21.88 -45.33 -20.08
N ALA A 11 -21.31 -45.12 -18.89
CA ALA A 11 -20.32 -46.02 -18.29
C ALA A 11 -20.15 -45.66 -16.81
N ASN A 12 -20.77 -46.47 -15.96
CA ASN A 12 -20.49 -46.54 -14.53
C ASN A 12 -19.01 -46.84 -14.28
N TYR A 13 -18.36 -46.03 -13.45
CA TYR A 13 -17.30 -46.52 -12.58
C TYR A 13 -17.51 -45.92 -11.19
N PHE A 14 -17.93 -46.79 -10.28
CA PHE A 14 -17.86 -46.60 -8.85
C PHE A 14 -16.38 -46.54 -8.43
N PHE A 15 -16.01 -45.54 -7.65
CA PHE A 15 -15.08 -45.74 -6.54
C PHE A 15 -15.50 -44.84 -5.39
N GLU A 16 -16.05 -45.49 -4.38
CA GLU A 16 -16.51 -44.94 -3.12
C GLU A 16 -15.30 -44.70 -2.23
N GLY A 17 -15.15 -43.46 -1.75
CA GLY A 17 -14.12 -43.06 -0.81
C GLY A 17 -14.70 -41.97 0.08
N SER A 18 -15.45 -42.41 1.09
CA SER A 18 -16.14 -41.61 2.11
C SER A 18 -15.41 -40.34 2.53
N SER A 19 -16.03 -39.18 2.32
CA SER A 19 -15.77 -38.00 3.15
C SER A 19 -16.89 -37.90 4.18
N THR A 20 -16.65 -38.56 5.31
CA THR A 20 -17.40 -38.35 6.54
C THR A 20 -17.35 -36.87 6.89
N VAL A 21 -18.51 -36.22 6.90
CA VAL A 21 -18.68 -34.84 7.36
C VAL A 21 -18.39 -34.81 8.85
N ILE A 22 -17.12 -34.64 9.22
CA ILE A 22 -16.78 -34.19 10.56
C ILE A 22 -17.10 -32.71 10.58
N ALA A 23 -18.10 -32.34 11.39
CA ALA A 23 -18.36 -31.00 11.84
C ALA A 23 -17.09 -30.45 12.53
N GLY A 24 -16.17 -29.94 11.71
CA GLY A 24 -14.95 -29.27 12.14
C GLY A 24 -15.28 -27.82 12.42
N LYS A 25 -15.42 -27.51 13.72
CA LYS A 25 -15.00 -26.28 14.39
C LYS A 25 -14.61 -25.15 13.42
N GLU A 26 -15.45 -24.11 13.40
CA GLU A 26 -15.24 -22.77 12.82
C GLU A 26 -13.92 -22.60 12.06
N ALA A 27 -14.01 -22.36 10.74
CA ALA A 27 -12.88 -21.98 9.91
C ALA A 27 -12.26 -20.68 10.44
N SER A 28 -11.39 -20.80 11.44
CA SER A 28 -10.48 -19.74 11.84
C SER A 28 -9.64 -19.45 10.62
N GLY A 29 -9.83 -18.29 10.01
CA GLY A 29 -9.09 -17.90 8.81
C GLY A 29 -7.61 -18.15 9.04
N HIS A 30 -7.01 -19.05 8.26
CA HIS A 30 -5.61 -19.41 8.41
C HIS A 30 -4.73 -18.21 8.05
N ASN A 31 -3.78 -17.90 8.92
CA ASN A 31 -2.80 -16.85 8.67
C ASN A 31 -1.87 -17.30 7.54
N PHE A 32 -1.92 -16.60 6.40
CA PHE A 32 -1.10 -16.96 5.24
C PHE A 32 0.40 -16.94 5.57
N ALA A 33 0.84 -16.05 6.48
CA ALA A 33 2.25 -15.89 6.82
C ALA A 33 2.82 -17.09 7.60
N GLU A 34 1.96 -17.96 8.14
CA GLU A 34 2.36 -19.21 8.80
C GLU A 34 2.49 -20.38 7.81
N THR A 35 1.87 -20.25 6.63
CA THR A 35 1.76 -21.34 5.65
C THR A 35 2.65 -21.11 4.44
N LEU A 36 2.79 -19.85 4.01
CA LEU A 36 3.57 -19.47 2.85
C LEU A 36 5.05 -19.27 3.20
N PRO A 37 5.96 -19.50 2.24
CA PRO A 37 7.36 -19.07 2.37
C PRO A 37 7.46 -17.57 2.68
N MET A 38 8.56 -17.20 3.35
CA MET A 38 8.80 -15.81 3.77
C MET A 38 8.76 -14.84 2.59
N GLU A 39 9.37 -15.20 1.48
CA GLU A 39 9.47 -14.39 0.27
C GLU A 39 8.10 -14.07 -0.32
N MET A 40 7.18 -15.03 -0.26
CA MET A 40 5.79 -14.84 -0.72
C MET A 40 5.02 -13.91 0.21
N SER A 41 5.25 -14.03 1.53
CA SER A 41 4.65 -13.11 2.50
C SER A 41 5.14 -11.69 2.33
N VAL A 42 6.46 -11.50 2.15
CA VAL A 42 7.06 -10.19 1.84
C VAL A 42 6.51 -9.64 0.53
N ASN A 43 6.38 -10.47 -0.51
CA ASN A 43 5.80 -10.05 -1.78
C ASN A 43 4.35 -9.58 -1.62
N ILE A 44 3.52 -10.28 -0.85
CA ILE A 44 2.14 -9.84 -0.55
C ILE A 44 2.14 -8.47 0.14
N PHE A 45 2.96 -8.30 1.19
CA PHE A 45 3.04 -7.01 1.89
C PHE A 45 3.54 -5.87 1.00
N SER A 46 4.41 -6.16 0.02
CA SER A 46 4.92 -5.16 -0.93
C SER A 46 3.87 -4.57 -1.88
N GLN A 47 2.70 -5.21 -2.00
CA GLN A 47 1.58 -4.73 -2.82
C GLN A 47 0.63 -3.81 -2.05
N LEU A 48 0.79 -3.70 -0.73
CA LEU A 48 -0.08 -2.89 0.10
C LEU A 48 0.25 -1.41 -0.05
N ASP A 49 -0.76 -0.54 0.07
CA ASP A 49 -0.53 0.88 0.28
C ASP A 49 -0.01 1.14 1.70
N ILE A 50 0.52 2.34 1.95
CA ILE A 50 1.14 2.68 3.23
C ILE A 50 0.16 2.51 4.39
N GLN A 51 -1.12 2.86 4.18
CA GLN A 51 -2.14 2.72 5.21
C GLN A 51 -2.40 1.25 5.55
N SER A 52 -2.61 0.39 4.55
CA SER A 52 -2.85 -1.03 4.77
C SER A 52 -1.61 -1.73 5.32
N LEU A 53 -0.41 -1.32 4.92
CA LEU A 53 0.84 -1.83 5.46
C LEU A 53 0.99 -1.47 6.95
N CYS A 54 0.66 -0.24 7.34
CA CYS A 54 0.60 0.18 8.75
C CYS A 54 -0.49 -0.56 9.54
N SER A 55 -1.63 -0.90 8.92
CA SER A 55 -2.63 -1.75 9.58
C SER A 55 -2.12 -3.20 9.73
N ALA A 56 -1.37 -3.70 8.75
CA ALA A 56 -0.79 -5.04 8.80
C ALA A 56 0.26 -5.16 9.92
N THR A 57 1.09 -4.14 10.17
CA THR A 57 2.11 -4.17 11.24
C THR A 57 1.51 -4.30 12.65
N VAL A 58 0.25 -3.89 12.86
CA VAL A 58 -0.42 -3.98 14.16
C VAL A 58 -1.37 -5.18 14.27
N THR A 59 -1.46 -6.01 13.24
CA THR A 59 -2.40 -7.15 13.21
C THR A 59 -1.96 -8.30 14.10
N CYS A 60 -0.69 -8.74 13.99
CA CYS A 60 -0.12 -9.77 14.87
C CYS A 60 1.41 -9.67 14.93
N LYS A 61 2.03 -10.37 15.89
CA LYS A 61 3.49 -10.38 16.07
C LYS A 61 4.25 -10.88 14.84
N LEU A 62 3.76 -11.94 14.20
CA LEU A 62 4.41 -12.50 13.02
C LEU A 62 4.43 -11.49 11.86
N TRP A 63 3.30 -10.83 11.58
CA TRP A 63 3.23 -9.82 10.52
C TRP A 63 4.11 -8.62 10.84
N ASN A 64 4.10 -8.17 12.11
CA ASN A 64 5.00 -7.13 12.58
C ASN A 64 6.47 -7.50 12.33
N ASP A 65 6.89 -8.69 12.75
CA ASP A 65 8.25 -9.19 12.56
C ASP A 65 8.66 -9.23 11.09
N ILE A 66 7.77 -9.72 10.21
CA ILE A 66 8.03 -9.76 8.76
C ILE A 66 8.20 -8.35 8.20
N ILE A 67 7.27 -7.44 8.52
CA ILE A 67 7.29 -6.10 7.94
C ILE A 67 8.44 -5.25 8.48
N GLU A 68 8.70 -5.29 9.79
CA GLU A 68 9.73 -4.49 10.45
C GLU A 68 11.16 -4.94 10.09
N LYS A 69 11.38 -6.24 9.86
CA LYS A 69 12.71 -6.76 9.49
C LYS A 69 13.05 -6.52 8.01
N ASN A 70 12.06 -6.23 7.17
CA ASN A 70 12.23 -6.07 5.73
C ASN A 70 12.13 -4.59 5.30
N ASP A 71 13.20 -3.81 5.51
CA ASP A 71 13.23 -2.37 5.20
C ASP A 71 12.92 -2.05 3.72
N TYR A 72 13.21 -2.96 2.80
CA TYR A 72 12.91 -2.79 1.38
C TYR A 72 11.42 -2.60 1.07
N LEU A 73 10.50 -3.10 1.91
CA LEU A 73 9.06 -2.89 1.74
C LEU A 73 8.69 -1.41 1.64
N TRP A 74 9.46 -0.55 2.32
CA TRP A 74 9.22 0.89 2.37
C TRP A 74 9.84 1.65 1.18
N ARG A 75 10.74 1.00 0.42
CA ARG A 75 11.50 1.64 -0.66
C ARG A 75 10.61 2.22 -1.75
N ASN A 76 9.67 1.43 -2.27
CA ASN A 76 8.79 1.88 -3.36
C ASN A 76 7.92 3.07 -2.95
N HIS A 77 7.45 3.06 -1.70
CA HIS A 77 6.74 4.19 -1.12
C HIS A 77 7.63 5.44 -1.00
N CYS A 78 8.88 5.29 -0.57
CA CYS A 78 9.85 6.39 -0.58
C CYS A 78 10.08 6.96 -1.98
N LEU A 79 10.24 6.11 -3.00
CA LEU A 79 10.44 6.55 -4.38
C LEU A 79 9.23 7.34 -4.90
N THR A 80 8.02 6.98 -4.48
CA THR A 80 6.79 7.70 -4.83
C THR A 80 6.72 9.07 -4.16
N VAL A 81 7.23 9.22 -2.93
CA VAL A 81 7.37 10.51 -2.25
C VAL A 81 8.50 11.35 -2.85
N ARG A 82 9.61 10.71 -3.24
CA ARG A 82 10.78 11.34 -3.85
C ARG A 82 10.45 12.08 -5.15
N ALA A 83 9.43 11.64 -5.89
CA ALA A 83 8.95 12.34 -7.07
C ALA A 83 8.47 13.79 -6.79
N VAL A 84 8.17 14.11 -5.52
CA VAL A 84 7.67 15.42 -5.09
C VAL A 84 8.61 16.08 -4.06
N CYS A 85 9.23 15.27 -3.19
CA CYS A 85 10.17 15.70 -2.15
C CYS A 85 11.56 15.10 -2.40
N GLN A 86 12.17 15.43 -3.55
CA GLN A 86 13.44 14.82 -3.92
C GLN A 86 14.56 15.20 -2.94
N LYS A 87 14.69 16.50 -2.63
CA LYS A 87 15.74 17.06 -1.76
C LYS A 87 15.75 16.41 -0.38
N GLU A 88 14.58 16.26 0.22
CA GLU A 88 14.44 15.72 1.57
C GLU A 88 14.72 14.22 1.62
N ILE A 89 14.22 13.46 0.63
CA ILE A 89 14.48 12.03 0.54
C ILE A 89 15.97 11.79 0.28
N ASP A 90 16.58 12.50 -0.67
CA ASP A 90 18.00 12.32 -1.00
C ASP A 90 18.90 12.71 0.19
N SER A 91 18.55 13.75 0.95
CA SER A 91 19.24 14.13 2.19
C SER A 91 19.15 13.03 3.25
N ASP A 92 17.94 12.54 3.58
CA ASP A 92 17.78 11.49 4.58
C ASP A 92 18.50 10.18 4.16
N ARG A 93 18.59 9.91 2.86
CA ARG A 93 19.37 8.77 2.34
C ARG A 93 20.88 8.99 2.46
N GLY A 94 21.36 10.22 2.25
CA GLY A 94 22.75 10.61 2.51
C GLY A 94 23.13 10.46 3.99
N ASP A 95 22.18 10.71 4.89
CA ASP A 95 22.32 10.54 6.34
C ASP A 95 22.22 9.08 6.81
N ASN A 96 22.12 8.11 5.89
CA ASN A 96 22.00 6.68 6.16
C ASN A 96 20.75 6.26 6.95
N PHE A 97 19.65 7.03 6.88
CA PHE A 97 18.38 6.58 7.45
C PHE A 97 17.80 5.38 6.68
N SER A 98 17.11 4.48 7.39
CA SER A 98 16.39 3.36 6.77
C SER A 98 15.25 3.86 5.89
N TRP A 99 14.80 3.06 4.91
CA TRP A 99 13.67 3.44 4.06
C TRP A 99 12.42 3.74 4.88
N LYS A 100 12.15 2.96 5.93
CA LYS A 100 11.04 3.24 6.83
C LYS A 100 11.15 4.61 7.49
N VAL A 101 12.31 4.94 8.05
CA VAL A 101 12.52 6.22 8.75
C VAL A 101 12.42 7.39 7.78
N THR A 102 13.07 7.29 6.61
CA THR A 102 12.99 8.27 5.53
C THR A 102 11.54 8.49 5.09
N LEU A 103 10.74 7.41 4.95
CA LEU A 103 9.34 7.54 4.57
C LEU A 103 8.55 8.31 5.63
N VAL A 104 8.65 7.89 6.90
CA VAL A 104 7.85 8.47 8.00
C VAL A 104 8.13 9.97 8.16
N ARG A 105 9.40 10.38 8.05
CA ARG A 105 9.82 11.79 8.14
C ARG A 105 9.21 12.65 7.03
N ASN A 106 9.09 12.10 5.82
CA ASN A 106 8.73 12.87 4.62
C ASN A 106 7.30 12.63 4.12
N TYR A 107 6.60 11.63 4.64
CA TYR A 107 5.29 11.22 4.14
C TYR A 107 4.27 12.37 4.17
N ARG A 108 4.22 13.07 5.30
CA ARG A 108 3.29 14.18 5.48
C ARG A 108 3.59 15.34 4.53
N LYS A 109 4.86 15.77 4.48
CA LYS A 109 5.32 16.84 3.59
C LYS A 109 5.02 16.51 2.13
N GLY A 110 5.38 15.31 1.70
CA GLY A 110 5.14 14.83 0.33
C GLY A 110 3.66 14.72 -0.02
N TYR A 111 2.82 14.24 0.88
CA TYR A 111 1.37 14.20 0.67
C TYR A 111 0.78 15.59 0.47
N VAL A 112 1.12 16.54 1.35
CA VAL A 112 0.61 17.92 1.29
C VAL A 112 1.10 18.61 0.01
N LYS A 113 2.41 18.56 -0.25
CA LYS A 113 2.99 19.15 -1.47
C LYS A 113 2.37 18.57 -2.74
N ARG A 114 2.18 17.24 -2.81
CA ARG A 114 1.52 16.59 -3.96
C ARG A 114 0.08 17.06 -4.13
N ALA A 115 -0.67 17.20 -3.04
CA ALA A 115 -2.05 17.67 -3.09
C ALA A 115 -2.15 19.09 -3.66
N TRP A 116 -1.27 19.99 -3.22
CA TRP A 116 -1.16 21.34 -3.80
C TRP A 116 -0.79 21.31 -5.28
N LEU A 117 0.30 20.63 -5.65
CA LEU A 117 0.74 20.54 -7.05
C LEU A 117 -0.28 19.88 -7.99
N SER A 118 -1.09 18.96 -7.47
CA SER A 118 -2.20 18.34 -8.23
C SER A 118 -3.38 19.28 -8.50
N GLY A 119 -3.39 20.47 -7.91
CA GLY A 119 -4.48 21.44 -8.01
C GLY A 119 -5.70 21.09 -7.15
N ARG A 120 -5.55 20.16 -6.19
CA ARG A 120 -6.65 19.76 -5.29
C ARG A 120 -7.21 20.94 -4.49
N PHE A 121 -6.39 21.96 -4.30
CA PHE A 121 -6.69 23.14 -3.49
C PHE A 121 -6.79 24.44 -4.32
N SER A 122 -6.78 24.36 -5.65
CA SER A 122 -6.83 25.53 -6.54
C SER A 122 -8.15 26.31 -6.49
N VAL A 123 -9.26 25.66 -6.13
CA VAL A 123 -10.61 26.25 -6.15
C VAL A 123 -11.05 26.79 -4.78
N ILE A 124 -10.15 26.76 -3.80
CA ILE A 124 -10.45 27.18 -2.44
C ILE A 124 -10.70 28.69 -2.39
N ARG A 125 -11.86 29.09 -1.87
CA ARG A 125 -12.28 30.50 -1.80
C ARG A 125 -11.91 31.17 -0.49
N SER A 126 -11.66 30.38 0.55
CA SER A 126 -11.26 30.88 1.86
C SER A 126 -10.42 29.86 2.64
N ALA A 127 -9.65 30.33 3.62
CA ALA A 127 -8.75 29.47 4.40
C ALA A 127 -9.51 28.41 5.22
N GLU A 128 -10.78 28.64 5.55
CA GLU A 128 -11.64 27.74 6.31
C GLU A 128 -12.05 26.49 5.52
N GLU A 129 -12.03 26.56 4.18
CA GLU A 129 -12.33 25.42 3.30
C GLU A 129 -11.16 24.42 3.20
N ILE A 130 -9.96 24.82 3.63
CA ILE A 130 -8.78 23.96 3.67
C ILE A 130 -8.97 22.90 4.77
N PRO A 131 -8.92 21.59 4.45
CA PRO A 131 -9.03 20.56 5.48
C PRO A 131 -7.96 20.77 6.56
N LYS A 132 -8.33 20.73 7.85
CA LYS A 132 -7.36 20.85 8.97
C LYS A 132 -6.21 19.86 8.87
N MET A 133 -6.49 18.71 8.27
CA MET A 133 -5.52 17.65 8.03
C MET A 133 -4.83 17.76 6.67
N SER A 134 -4.80 18.92 6.03
CA SER A 134 -4.03 19.19 4.80
C SER A 134 -2.84 20.14 5.01
N MET A 135 -2.67 20.68 6.22
CA MET A 135 -1.57 21.60 6.50
C MET A 135 -0.43 20.87 7.22
N CYS A 136 0.80 21.09 6.75
CA CYS A 136 2.03 20.89 7.51
C CYS A 136 2.93 22.10 7.23
N PRO A 137 3.84 22.47 8.15
CA PRO A 137 4.80 23.53 7.86
C PRO A 137 5.62 23.16 6.61
N LEU A 138 5.63 24.05 5.63
CA LEU A 138 6.49 23.98 4.45
C LEU A 138 7.42 25.20 4.48
N ASP A 139 8.66 25.01 4.02
CA ASP A 139 9.63 26.09 3.87
C ASP A 139 9.27 27.02 2.69
N ALA A 140 9.90 28.19 2.66
CA ALA A 140 9.65 29.22 1.65
C ALA A 140 9.95 28.74 0.22
N GLU A 141 10.98 27.91 0.05
CA GLU A 141 11.34 27.31 -1.24
C GLU A 141 10.21 26.41 -1.76
N THR A 142 9.70 25.53 -0.90
CA THR A 142 8.58 24.63 -1.23
C THR A 142 7.31 25.41 -1.55
N TRP A 143 7.00 26.48 -0.80
CA TRP A 143 5.85 27.34 -1.13
C TRP A 143 6.05 28.09 -2.46
N GLY A 144 7.27 28.51 -2.77
CA GLY A 144 7.62 29.11 -4.06
C GLY A 144 7.35 28.17 -5.22
N GLU A 145 7.78 26.90 -5.13
CA GLU A 145 7.50 25.89 -6.14
C GLU A 145 5.99 25.65 -6.35
N ILE A 146 5.22 25.60 -5.25
CA ILE A 146 3.76 25.43 -5.31
C ILE A 146 3.10 26.65 -5.99
N LEU A 147 3.54 27.86 -5.65
CA LEU A 147 3.01 29.09 -6.23
C LEU A 147 3.29 29.17 -7.73
N GLU A 148 4.52 28.86 -8.16
CA GLU A 148 4.89 28.85 -9.57
C GLU A 148 4.02 27.87 -10.37
N ALA A 149 3.87 26.63 -9.86
CA ALA A 149 3.03 25.61 -10.50
C ALA A 149 1.55 26.00 -10.59
N GLU A 150 1.07 26.88 -9.70
CA GLU A 150 -0.31 27.38 -9.74
C GLU A 150 -0.47 28.56 -10.71
N LEU A 151 0.55 29.39 -10.88
CA LEU A 151 0.56 30.48 -11.87
C LEU A 151 0.66 29.97 -13.32
N GLU A 152 1.31 28.82 -13.53
CA GLU A 152 1.46 28.19 -14.84
C GLU A 152 0.22 27.40 -15.31
N ARG A 153 -0.81 27.25 -14.46
CA ARG A 153 -1.99 26.42 -14.72
C ARG A 153 -3.06 27.12 -15.55
#